data_AF-A0A9E5NJV9-F1
#
_entry.id   AF-A0A9E5NJV9-F1
#
_cell.length_a   1.000
_cell.length_b   1.000
_cell.length_c   1.000
_cell.angle_alpha   90.00
_cell.angle_beta   90.00
_cell.angle_gamma   90.00
#
_symmetry.space_group_name_H-M   'P 1'
#
loop_
_entity.id
_entity.type
_entity.pdbx_description
1 polymer ?
#
loop_
_entity_poly.entity_id
_entity_poly.type
_entity_poly.pdbx_seq_one_letter_code
_entity_poly.pdbx_strand_id
1 'polypeptide(L)' 'MTEGSLTTQFAYNGDGVRVGKTIGAATTDYLVDLASTLPVVISDTDAVYLYGLD' A
#
# COMPACT_ATOMS: atom_id res chain seq x y z
N MET A 1 14.74 -13.56 -35.22
CA MET A 1 14.51 -13.57 -33.76
C MET A 1 13.22 -12.81 -33.54
N THR A 2 12.22 -13.37 -32.87
CA THR A 2 10.97 -12.67 -32.58
C THR A 2 11.10 -12.09 -31.18
N GLU A 3 11.35 -10.78 -31.09
CA GLU A 3 11.25 -10.06 -29.82
C GLU A 3 9.76 -9.81 -29.56
N GLY A 4 9.18 -10.57 -28.63
CA GLY A 4 7.82 -10.32 -28.17
C GLY A 4 7.80 -9.10 -27.24
N SER A 5 7.05 -8.07 -27.60
CA SER A 5 6.80 -6.93 -26.70
C SER A 5 5.61 -7.24 -25.78
N LEU A 6 5.79 -7.03 -24.47
CA LEU A 6 4.74 -7.13 -23.46
C LEU A 6 4.42 -5.74 -22.91
N THR A 7 3.21 -5.25 -23.14
CA THR A 7 2.71 -4.01 -22.56
C THR A 7 2.52 -4.17 -21.06
N THR A 8 3.06 -3.24 -20.27
CA THR A 8 2.85 -3.16 -18.82
C THR A 8 2.05 -1.91 -18.47
N GLN A 9 1.00 -2.09 -17.66
CA GLN A 9 0.14 -1.00 -17.16
C GLN A 9 0.07 -1.05 -15.63
N PHE A 10 -0.10 0.12 -15.00
CA PHE A 10 -0.21 0.27 -13.55
C PHE A 10 -1.46 1.07 -13.20
N ALA A 11 -2.19 0.62 -12.18
CA ALA A 11 -3.32 1.36 -11.59
C ALA A 11 -2.90 1.91 -10.23
N TYR A 12 -3.34 3.14 -9.92
CA TYR A 12 -3.06 3.85 -8.68
C TYR A 12 -4.36 4.34 -8.03
N ASN A 13 -4.43 4.38 -6.70
CA ASN A 13 -5.55 4.98 -5.97
C ASN A 13 -5.44 6.52 -5.93
N GLY A 14 -6.39 7.19 -5.26
CA GLY A 14 -6.40 8.66 -5.12
C GLY A 14 -5.18 9.24 -4.38
N ASP A 15 -4.52 8.44 -3.54
CA ASP A 15 -3.30 8.82 -2.81
C ASP A 15 -2.03 8.54 -3.61
N GLY A 16 -2.15 8.04 -4.85
CA GLY A 16 -1.03 7.67 -5.71
C GLY A 16 -0.36 6.34 -5.34
N VAL A 17 -0.97 5.53 -4.48
CA VAL A 17 -0.49 4.17 -4.14
C VAL A 17 -0.91 3.19 -5.24
N ARG A 18 0.01 2.33 -5.68
CA ARG A 18 -0.27 1.33 -6.71
C ARG A 18 -1.22 0.27 -6.18
N VAL A 19 -2.33 0.06 -6.89
CA VAL A 19 -3.37 -0.93 -6.55
C VAL A 19 -3.52 -2.04 -7.58
N GLY A 20 -2.85 -1.92 -8.73
CA GLY A 20 -2.86 -2.98 -9.74
C GLY A 20 -1.71 -2.92 -10.72
N LYS A 21 -1.38 -4.07 -11.31
CA LYS A 21 -0.38 -4.24 -12.38
C LYS A 21 -0.92 -5.22 -13.41
N THR A 22 -0.87 -4.83 -14.68
CA THR A 22 -1.20 -5.72 -15.80
C THR A 22 0.02 -5.88 -16.71
N ILE A 23 0.40 -7.13 -17.02
CA ILE A 23 1.45 -7.46 -18.00
C ILE A 23 0.80 -8.32 -19.09
N GLY A 24 0.70 -7.80 -20.32
CA GLY A 24 -0.09 -8.43 -21.36
C GLY A 24 -1.55 -8.56 -20.95
N ALA A 25 -2.04 -9.80 -20.77
CA ALA A 25 -3.40 -10.09 -20.30
C ALA A 25 -3.49 -10.47 -18.81
N ALA A 26 -2.36 -10.62 -18.11
CA ALA A 26 -2.33 -11.03 -16.71
C ALA A 26 -2.38 -9.82 -15.78
N THR A 27 -3.39 -9.77 -14.90
CA THR A 27 -3.54 -8.72 -13.88
C THR A 27 -3.24 -9.27 -12.50
N THR A 28 -2.52 -8.48 -11.71
CA THR A 28 -2.33 -8.67 -10.27
C THR A 28 -2.88 -7.44 -9.55
N ASP A 29 -3.86 -7.66 -8.67
CA ASP A 29 -4.42 -6.64 -7.80
C ASP A 29 -3.70 -6.64 -6.45
N TYR A 30 -3.48 -5.44 -5.91
CA TYR A 30 -2.86 -5.24 -4.61
C TYR A 30 -3.89 -4.67 -3.64
N LEU A 31 -3.97 -5.26 -2.44
CA LEU A 31 -4.71 -4.66 -1.33
C LEU A 31 -3.77 -3.74 -0.57
N VAL A 32 -4.22 -2.51 -0.32
CA VAL A 32 -3.51 -1.58 0.56
C VAL A 32 -3.96 -1.89 1.98
N ASP A 33 -3.04 -2.43 2.78
CA ASP A 33 -3.24 -2.53 4.21
C ASP A 33 -3.10 -1.13 4.83
N LEU A 34 -4.24 -0.51 5.10
CA LEU A 34 -4.31 0.78 5.77
C LEU A 34 -4.33 0.63 7.31
N ALA A 35 -4.38 -0.60 7.82
CA ALA A 35 -4.72 -0.88 9.22
C ALA A 35 -3.54 -0.70 10.19
N SER A 36 -2.30 -0.57 9.72
CA SER A 36 -1.20 -0.20 10.61
C SER A 36 -1.16 1.33 10.83
N THR A 37 -2.11 1.85 11.61
CA THR A 37 -1.98 3.21 12.16
C THR A 37 -0.72 3.29 13.02
N LEU A 38 0.06 4.36 12.87
CA LEU A 38 1.23 4.58 13.73
C LEU A 38 0.78 4.62 15.21
N PRO A 39 1.47 3.90 16.11
CA PRO A 39 1.24 4.04 17.54
C PRO A 39 1.28 5.51 17.95
N VAL A 40 0.23 5.95 18.64
CA VAL A 40 0.14 7.32 19.14
C VAL A 40 0.81 7.36 20.50
N VAL A 41 1.67 8.37 20.70
CA VAL A 41 2.27 8.68 22.00
C VAL A 41 1.38 9.71 22.69
N ILE A 42 0.86 9.36 23.87
CA ILE A 42 0.11 10.26 24.73
C ILE A 42 0.93 10.44 26.01
N SER A 43 1.19 11.67 26.41
CA SER A 43 1.93 11.96 27.64
C SER A 43 1.15 12.93 28.52
N ASP A 44 1.15 12.66 29.83
CA ASP A 44 0.75 13.62 30.86
C ASP A 44 1.95 13.90 31.80
N THR A 45 1.70 14.61 32.91
CA THR A 45 2.74 14.96 33.88
C THR A 45 3.36 13.76 34.58
N ASP A 46 2.67 12.63 34.63
CA ASP A 46 3.02 11.47 35.44
C ASP A 46 3.44 10.25 34.59
N ALA A 47 2.99 10.15 33.34
CA ALA A 47 3.23 9.00 32.49
C ALA A 47 3.22 9.27 30.97
N VAL A 48 3.80 8.32 30.24
CA VAL A 48 3.73 8.21 28.77
C VAL A 48 3.08 6.88 28.41
N TYR A 49 2.09 6.94 27.54
CA TYR A 49 1.33 5.80 27.03
C TYR A 49 1.58 5.63 25.54
N LEU A 50 1.84 4.39 25.13
CA LEU A 50 1.77 3.99 23.73
C LEU A 50 0.39 3.40 23.47
N TYR A 51 -0.33 3.97 22.51
CA TYR A 51 -1.64 3.49 22.07
C TYR A 51 -1.57 3.07 20.61
N GLY A 52 -1.76 1.77 20.34
CA GLY A 52 -1.96 1.21 19.00
C GLY A 52 -3.25 0.38 18.99
N LEU A 53 -3.98 0.38 17.87
CA LEU A 53 -5.06 -0.57 17.63
C LEU A 53 -4.41 -1.89 17.21
N ASP A 54 -4.29 -2.83 18.15
CA ASP A 54 -3.99 -4.23 17.83
C ASP A 54 -5.13 -4.88 17.01
#